data_AF-A0A9X3FBG1-F1
#
_entry.id   AF-A0A9X3FBG1-F1
#
_cell.length_a   1.000
_cell.length_b   1.000
_cell.length_c   1.000
_cell.angle_alpha   90.00
_cell.angle_beta   90.00
_cell.angle_gamma   90.00
#
_symmetry.space_group_name_H-M   'P 1'
#
loop_
_entity.id
_entity.type
_entity.pdbx_description
1 polymer ?
#
loop_
_entity_poly.entity_id
_entity_poly.type
_entity_poly.pdbx_seq_one_letter_code
_entity_poly.pdbx_strand_id
1 'polypeptide(L)' 'MGNIKNTCFVCKKEITQETSVLNQVVNMPVCMDCYGTDNEKRVEKEVLESLADGFVCGCI' A
#
# COMPACT_ATOMS: atom_id res chain seq x y z
N MET A 1 -15.41 17.78 -1.25
CA MET A 1 -14.23 16.99 -1.67
C MET A 1 -14.00 15.87 -0.67
N GLY A 2 -14.17 14.62 -1.08
CA GLY A 2 -13.91 13.47 -0.20
C GLY A 2 -12.43 13.44 0.16
N ASN A 3 -12.13 13.42 1.46
CA ASN A 3 -10.79 13.17 1.98
C ASN A 3 -10.30 11.86 1.37
N ILE A 4 -9.35 11.92 0.43
CA ILE A 4 -8.61 10.73 -0.01
C ILE A 4 -7.83 10.30 1.22
N LYS A 5 -8.37 9.33 1.96
CA LYS A 5 -7.77 8.82 3.19
C LYS A 5 -6.49 8.10 2.82
N ASN A 6 -5.39 8.85 2.75
CA ASN A 6 -4.06 8.30 2.67
C ASN A 6 -3.85 7.59 4.01
N THR A 7 -4.08 6.28 4.01
CA THR A 7 -3.87 5.41 5.18
C THR A 7 -2.73 4.49 4.83
N CYS A 8 -1.87 4.21 5.79
CA CYS A 8 -0.72 3.35 5.58
C CYS A 8 -1.22 1.98 5.14
N PHE A 9 -0.76 1.47 4.00
CA PHE A 9 -1.24 0.19 3.50
C PHE A 9 -0.93 -0.98 4.45
N VAL A 10 0.14 -0.84 5.24
CA VAL A 10 0.64 -1.79 6.23
C VAL A 10 -0.14 -1.75 7.55
N CYS A 11 -0.12 -0.61 8.26
CA CYS A 11 -0.71 -0.49 9.60
C CYS A 11 -2.09 0.18 9.63
N LYS A 12 -2.62 0.59 8.47
CA LYS A 12 -3.90 1.31 8.31
C LYS A 12 -4.01 2.63 9.09
N LYS A 13 -2.90 3.13 9.63
CA LYS A 13 -2.80 4.44 10.29
C LYS A 13 -3.11 5.56 9.31
N GLU A 14 -3.78 6.59 9.78
CA GLU A 14 -4.00 7.81 9.01
C GLU A 14 -2.66 8.54 8.79
N ILE A 15 -2.33 8.79 7.53
CA ILE A 15 -1.07 9.42 7.12
C ILE A 15 -1.35 10.59 6.18
N THR A 16 -0.41 11.52 6.13
CA THR A 16 -0.45 12.65 5.20
C THR A 16 0.60 12.46 4.11
N GLN A 17 0.51 13.23 3.03
CA GLN A 17 1.54 13.23 1.98
C GLN A 17 2.95 13.58 2.52
N GLU A 18 3.04 14.31 3.63
CA GLU A 18 4.30 14.69 4.27
C GLU A 18 4.85 13.62 5.24
N THR A 19 3.96 12.79 5.80
CA THR A 19 4.29 11.75 6.80
C THR A 19 4.24 10.33 6.23
N SER A 20 4.17 10.23 4.91
CA SER A 20 4.19 8.97 4.20
C SER A 20 5.06 9.04 2.96
N VAL A 21 5.53 7.87 2.56
CA VAL A 21 6.26 7.67 1.33
C VAL A 21 5.50 6.68 0.47
N LEU A 22 5.66 6.79 -0.84
CA LEU A 22 4.92 5.97 -1.79
C LEU A 22 5.82 4.79 -2.17
N ASN A 23 5.42 3.59 -1.78
CA ASN A 23 6.21 2.41 -2.07
C ASN A 23 6.13 2.10 -3.57
N GLN A 24 7.28 2.07 -4.26
CA GLN A 24 7.33 1.95 -5.73
C GLN A 24 6.91 0.57 -6.24
N VAL A 25 6.96 -0.47 -5.39
CA VAL A 25 6.68 -1.84 -5.82
C VAL A 25 5.18 -2.10 -5.94
N VAL A 26 4.40 -1.71 -4.93
CA VAL A 26 2.92 -1.81 -4.93
C VAL A 26 2.21 -0.50 -5.26
N ASN A 27 2.96 0.60 -5.42
CA ASN A 27 2.44 1.94 -5.68
C ASN A 27 1.44 2.43 -4.60
N MET A 28 1.69 2.11 -3.33
CA MET A 28 0.80 2.44 -2.20
C MET A 28 1.51 3.26 -1.11
N PRO A 29 0.78 4.11 -0.38
CA PRO A 29 1.36 4.96 0.66
C PRO A 29 1.68 4.17 1.95
N VAL A 30 2.90 4.33 2.45
CA VAL A 30 3.40 3.73 3.70
C VAL A 30 3.87 4.80 4.67
N CYS A 31 3.55 4.65 5.95
CA CYS A 31 4.02 5.58 6.98
C CYS A 31 5.53 5.42 7.18
N MET A 32 6.20 6.48 7.63
CA MET A 32 7.65 6.42 7.92
C MET A 32 8.01 5.34 8.96
N ASP A 33 7.11 5.01 9.89
CA ASP A 33 7.31 3.94 10.87
C ASP A 33 7.34 2.52 10.26
N CYS A 34 6.60 2.32 9.15
CA CYS A 34 6.54 1.02 8.48
C CYS A 34 7.51 0.96 7.30
N TYR A 35 7.94 2.10 6.77
CA TYR A 35 8.85 2.18 5.64
C TYR A 35 10.21 1.55 5.97
N GLY A 36 10.71 0.68 5.09
CA GLY A 36 11.95 -0.07 5.24
C GLY A 36 11.89 -1.24 6.22
N THR A 37 10.72 -1.55 6.80
CA THR A 37 10.58 -2.64 7.78
C THR A 37 10.30 -3.99 7.12
N ASP A 38 10.61 -5.10 7.81
CA ASP A 38 10.23 -6.44 7.35
C ASP A 38 8.71 -6.60 7.18
N ASN A 39 7.92 -5.88 7.95
CA ASN A 39 6.47 -5.92 7.83
C ASN A 39 5.97 -5.26 6.54
N GLU A 40 6.61 -4.17 6.08
CA GLU A 40 6.32 -3.60 4.76
C GLU A 40 6.58 -4.61 3.66
N LYS A 41 7.77 -5.23 3.63
CA LYS A 41 8.14 -6.21 2.60
C LYS A 41 7.19 -7.39 2.54
N ARG A 42 6.74 -7.87 3.72
CA ARG A 42 5.77 -8.96 3.80
C ARG A 42 4.42 -8.55 3.20
N VAL A 43 3.88 -7.39 3.58
CA VAL A 43 2.59 -6.92 3.06
C VAL A 43 2.70 -6.51 1.59
N GLU A 44 3.83 -5.96 1.16
CA GLU A 44 4.13 -5.66 -0.24
C GLU A 44 3.97 -6.90 -1.12
N LYS A 45 4.59 -8.01 -0.71
CA LYS A 45 4.49 -9.30 -1.42
C LYS A 45 3.06 -9.83 -1.46
N GLU A 46 2.36 -9.82 -0.34
CA GLU A 46 0.95 -10.27 -0.26
C GLU A 46 0.05 -9.43 -1.19
N VAL A 47 0.26 -8.12 -1.24
CA VAL A 47 -0.52 -7.22 -2.08
C VAL A 47 -0.16 -7.38 -3.55
N LEU A 48 1.12 -7.53 -3.90
CA LEU A 48 1.54 -7.89 -5.27
C LEU A 48 0.92 -9.21 -5.73
N GLU A 49 0.89 -10.22 -4.87
CA GLU A 49 0.28 -11.52 -5.17
C GLU A 49 -1.24 -11.39 -5.34
N SER A 50 -1.93 -10.60 -4.50
CA SER A 50 -3.36 -10.28 -4.71
C SER A 50 -3.64 -9.44 -5.96
N LEU A 51 -2.77 -8.49 -6.32
CA LEU A 51 -2.88 -7.69 -7.53
C LEU A 51 -2.66 -8.55 -8.79
N ALA A 52 -1.72 -9.49 -8.71
CA ALA A 52 -1.46 -10.45 -9.78
C ALA A 52 -2.64 -11.42 -9.98
N ASP A 53 -3.26 -11.88 -8.89
CA ASP A 53 -4.48 -12.71 -8.95
C ASP A 53 -5.69 -11.91 -9.47
N GLY A 54 -5.80 -10.63 -9.09
CA GLY A 54 -6.81 -9.69 -9.58
C GLY A 54 -6.64 -9.23 -11.03
N PHE A 55 -5.54 -9.59 -11.71
CA PHE A 55 -5.36 -9.33 -13.15
C PHE A 55 -6.01 -10.42 -14.03
N VAL A 56 -6.76 -11.35 -13.46
CA VAL A 56 -7.81 -12.05 -14.21
C VAL A 56 -9.05 -11.15 -14.19
N CYS A 57 -8.99 -10.06 -14.98
CA CYS A 57 -10.19 -9.42 -15.46
C CYS A 57 -10.93 -10.47 -16.29
N GLY A 58 -11.81 -11.22 -15.63
CA GLY A 58 -12.85 -11.99 -16.26
C GLY A 58 -13.78 -11.02 -16.98
N CYS A 59 -13.34 -10.52 -18.13
CA CYS A 59 -14.24 -10.14 -19.20
C CYS A 59 -14.91 -11.44 -19.66
N ILE A 60 -16.05 -11.77 -19.07
CA ILE A 60 -17.04 -12.62 -19.71
C ILE A 60 -18.41 -11.96 -19.65
#